data_AF-A0A1S4CYE7-F1
#
_entry.id   AF-A0A1S4CYE7-F1
#
_cell.length_a   1.000
_cell.length_b   1.000
_cell.length_c   1.000
_cell.angle_alpha   90.00
_cell.angle_beta   90.00
_cell.angle_gamma   90.00
#
_symmetry.space_group_name_H-M   'P 1'
#
loop_
_entity.id
_entity.type
_entity.pdbx_description
1 polymer ?
#
loop_
_entity_poly.entity_id
_entity_poly.type
_entity_poly.pdbx_seq_one_letter_code
_entity_poly.pdbx_strand_id
1 'polypeptide(L)'
;MAEGGIESRYVKLTKDQAPLEEDIKPGELNQPIHVPQLVVHKCNECGQVLPESFEPPADEPWTSGIFGCAEDKDSCWTGFFCPCILFGRNVESLREDTPWSTPCVCHAIFVEGGIACAAATAAFHGIDPSTSFLIGEGLLFGWWMCGIYTGLFRQSLQKKYHLKNSPCDPCMVHCCLHWCALCQEHREMKSRLSDNAAMPMTIVNPPPVQEMNSAIDNRESVPSSSEQTNLEMQAL
;
A
#
# COMPACT_ATOMS: atom_id res chain seq x y z
N MET A 1 -19.43 19.84 23.90
CA MET A 1 -20.11 19.61 22.61
C MET A 1 -19.53 20.63 21.65
N ALA A 2 -18.71 20.21 20.69
CA ALA A 2 -18.03 21.13 19.79
C ALA A 2 -18.96 21.50 18.63
N GLU A 3 -19.40 22.76 18.60
CA GLU A 3 -20.03 23.36 17.42
C GLU A 3 -18.92 23.69 16.41
N GLY A 4 -18.64 22.75 15.51
CA GLY A 4 -17.89 23.03 14.29
C GLY A 4 -18.86 23.34 13.17
N GLY A 5 -19.21 24.62 13.00
CA GLY A 5 -20.05 25.07 11.90
C GLY A 5 -19.41 24.72 10.55
N ILE A 6 -20.15 23.99 9.70
CA ILE A 6 -19.75 23.77 8.31
C ILE A 6 -19.89 25.12 7.62
N GLU A 7 -18.77 25.80 7.36
CA GLU A 7 -18.74 27.05 6.61
C GLU A 7 -19.26 26.78 5.20
N SER A 8 -20.44 27.32 4.87
CA SER A 8 -21.05 27.13 3.56
C SER A 8 -20.21 27.86 2.51
N ARG A 9 -19.49 27.11 1.67
CA ARG A 9 -18.71 27.66 0.55
C ARG A 9 -19.62 27.88 -0.66
N TYR A 10 -19.78 29.14 -1.07
CA TYR A 10 -20.51 29.48 -2.29
C TYR A 10 -19.56 29.43 -3.48
N VAL A 11 -19.96 28.74 -4.56
CA VAL A 11 -19.22 28.69 -5.82
C VAL A 11 -20.04 29.42 -6.89
N LYS A 12 -19.40 30.35 -7.62
CA LYS A 12 -20.03 31.04 -8.75
C LYS A 12 -20.05 30.09 -9.95
N LEU A 13 -21.24 29.68 -10.37
CA LEU A 13 -21.41 28.89 -11.58
C LEU A 13 -21.09 29.73 -12.82
N THR A 14 -20.20 29.23 -13.68
CA THR A 14 -19.90 29.83 -14.99
C THR A 14 -20.53 28.98 -16.10
N LYS A 15 -20.80 29.62 -17.24
CA LYS A 15 -21.50 28.99 -18.39
C LYS A 15 -20.76 27.76 -18.96
N ASP A 16 -19.48 27.62 -18.64
CA ASP A 16 -18.57 26.61 -19.20
C ASP A 16 -18.50 25.30 -18.37
N GLN A 17 -19.18 25.23 -17.22
CA GLN A 17 -19.09 24.10 -16.28
C GLN A 17 -19.99 22.89 -16.62
N ALA A 18 -20.72 22.93 -17.73
CA ALA A 18 -21.50 21.80 -18.24
C ALA A 18 -21.29 21.66 -19.75
N PRO A 19 -21.13 20.43 -20.29
CA PRO A 19 -21.27 20.20 -21.72
C PRO A 19 -22.68 20.63 -22.12
N LEU A 20 -22.78 21.71 -22.89
CA LEU A 20 -24.03 22.12 -23.54
C LEU A 20 -24.28 21.20 -24.74
N GLU A 21 -24.55 19.92 -24.49
CA GLU A 21 -25.00 19.00 -25.53
C GLU A 21 -26.29 18.30 -25.12
N GLU A 22 -27.32 18.61 -25.91
CA GLU A 22 -28.60 17.92 -26.15
C GLU A 22 -29.77 18.14 -25.17
N ASP A 23 -30.79 18.84 -25.70
CA ASP A 23 -32.22 18.81 -25.36
C ASP A 23 -32.61 18.55 -23.90
N ILE A 24 -32.81 19.63 -23.15
CA ILE A 24 -33.41 19.64 -21.81
C ILE A 24 -34.77 18.93 -21.86
N LYS A 25 -34.89 17.74 -21.27
CA LYS A 25 -36.16 17.02 -21.21
C LYS A 25 -37.05 17.60 -20.10
N PRO A 26 -38.39 17.61 -20.25
CA PRO A 26 -39.30 18.04 -19.19
C PRO A 26 -39.08 17.22 -17.90
N GLY A 27 -38.60 17.88 -16.84
CA GLY A 27 -38.27 17.24 -15.56
C GLY A 27 -36.80 17.37 -15.12
N GLU A 28 -35.90 17.76 -16.03
CA GLU A 28 -34.45 17.87 -15.71
C GLU A 28 -34.06 19.23 -15.10
N LEU A 29 -34.94 20.24 -15.18
CA LEU A 29 -34.65 21.62 -14.74
C LEU A 29 -34.38 21.76 -13.23
N ASN A 30 -34.79 20.77 -12.42
CA ASN A 30 -34.60 20.78 -10.96
C ASN A 30 -33.57 19.76 -10.48
N GLN A 31 -32.77 19.17 -11.38
CA GLN A 31 -31.74 18.22 -10.97
C GLN A 31 -30.55 18.93 -10.31
N PRO A 32 -29.95 18.33 -9.27
CA PRO A 32 -28.73 18.86 -8.66
C PRO A 32 -27.60 18.93 -9.69
N ILE A 33 -26.96 20.09 -9.80
CA ILE A 33 -25.76 20.26 -10.63
C ILE A 33 -24.58 19.66 -9.87
N HIS A 34 -23.84 18.76 -10.51
CA HIS A 34 -22.59 18.25 -9.94
C HIS A 34 -21.52 19.34 -10.00
N VAL A 35 -21.09 19.85 -8.84
CA VAL A 35 -20.03 20.86 -8.73
C VAL A 35 -18.78 20.19 -8.14
N PRO A 36 -17.77 19.85 -8.96
CA PRO A 36 -16.58 19.13 -8.49
C PRO A 36 -15.86 19.82 -7.32
N GLN A 37 -15.90 21.16 -7.29
CA GLN A 37 -15.27 21.99 -6.25
C GLN A 37 -15.95 21.91 -4.87
N LEU A 38 -17.14 21.32 -4.79
CA LEU A 38 -17.89 21.11 -3.55
C LEU A 38 -17.91 19.63 -3.13
N VAL A 39 -17.20 18.76 -3.86
CA VAL A 39 -17.06 17.34 -3.48
C VAL A 39 -16.18 17.27 -2.24
N VAL A 40 -16.83 17.15 -1.09
CA VAL A 40 -16.14 16.93 0.18
C VAL A 40 -15.66 15.48 0.21
N HIS A 41 -14.36 15.28 0.05
CA HIS A 41 -13.74 13.97 0.22
C HIS A 41 -13.87 13.55 1.69
N LYS A 42 -14.37 12.33 1.91
CA LYS A 42 -14.53 11.75 3.26
C LYS A 42 -13.70 10.47 3.35
N CYS A 43 -13.15 10.21 4.52
CA CYS A 43 -12.50 8.94 4.81
C CYS A 43 -13.52 7.80 4.71
N ASN A 44 -13.18 6.73 3.99
CA ASN A 44 -14.06 5.58 3.80
C ASN A 44 -14.27 4.75 5.09
N GLU A 45 -13.36 4.84 6.07
CA GLU A 45 -13.46 4.09 7.33
C GLU A 45 -14.20 4.86 8.42
N CYS A 46 -13.81 6.11 8.67
CA CYS A 46 -14.35 6.91 9.78
C CYS A 46 -15.34 8.01 9.34
N GLY A 47 -15.54 8.23 8.04
CA GLY A 47 -16.46 9.24 7.50
C GLY A 47 -16.03 10.70 7.71
N GLN A 48 -14.86 10.93 8.31
CA GLN A 48 -14.34 12.28 8.55
C GLN A 48 -14.01 12.98 7.23
N VAL A 49 -14.23 14.29 7.19
CA VAL A 49 -13.84 15.14 6.06
C VAL A 49 -12.32 15.16 5.96
N LEU A 50 -11.81 14.84 4.78
CA LEU A 50 -10.38 14.86 4.48
C LEU A 50 -9.94 16.32 4.22
N PRO A 51 -8.74 16.72 4.66
CA PRO A 51 -8.18 18.04 4.35
C PRO A 51 -8.13 18.32 2.84
N GLU A 52 -8.21 19.59 2.40
CA GLU A 52 -8.09 19.97 0.98
C GLU A 52 -6.70 19.63 0.40
N SER A 53 -5.69 19.48 1.27
CA SER A 53 -4.35 19.00 0.92
C SER A 53 -4.20 17.47 0.90
N PHE A 54 -5.28 16.72 1.18
CA PHE A 54 -5.23 15.27 1.12
C PHE A 54 -5.20 14.83 -0.34
N GLU A 55 -4.05 14.32 -0.76
CA GLU A 55 -3.97 13.52 -1.96
C GLU A 55 -4.21 12.06 -1.57
N PRO A 56 -5.08 11.33 -2.28
CA PRO A 56 -5.15 9.89 -2.09
C PRO A 56 -3.75 9.33 -2.35
N PRO A 57 -3.29 8.35 -1.56
CA PRO A 57 -2.01 7.71 -1.83
C PRO A 57 -1.95 7.32 -3.31
N ALA A 58 -0.93 7.81 -4.02
CA ALA A 58 -0.82 7.58 -5.46
C ALA A 58 -0.82 6.07 -5.72
N ASP A 59 -1.55 5.63 -6.75
CA ASP A 59 -1.49 4.24 -7.22
C ASP A 59 -0.10 3.98 -7.83
N GLU A 60 0.87 3.66 -6.97
CA GLU A 60 2.25 3.40 -7.32
C GLU A 60 2.31 2.20 -8.29
N PRO A 61 3.05 2.31 -9.41
CA PRO A 61 3.25 1.17 -10.28
C PRO A 61 4.09 0.10 -9.56
N TRP A 62 3.86 -1.17 -9.94
CA TRP A 62 4.77 -2.25 -9.58
C TRP A 62 6.17 -1.95 -10.13
N THR A 63 7.21 -2.19 -9.33
CA THR A 63 8.61 -2.00 -9.74
C THR A 63 9.04 -2.93 -10.87
N SER A 64 8.41 -4.11 -10.96
CA SER A 64 8.68 -5.11 -11.98
C SER A 64 7.39 -5.72 -12.52
N GLY A 65 7.46 -6.20 -13.77
CA GLY A 65 6.36 -6.93 -14.40
C GLY A 65 6.15 -8.33 -13.80
N ILE A 66 4.96 -8.89 -14.00
CA ILE A 66 4.62 -10.22 -13.47
C ILE A 66 5.52 -11.33 -14.04
N PHE A 67 5.93 -11.23 -15.31
CA PHE A 67 6.84 -12.19 -15.95
C PHE A 67 8.33 -11.94 -15.67
N GLY A 68 8.67 -10.96 -14.83
CA GLY A 68 10.05 -10.62 -14.46
C GLY A 68 10.74 -11.63 -13.52
N CYS A 69 10.32 -12.89 -13.49
CA CYS A 69 10.84 -13.88 -12.53
C CYS A 69 12.36 -14.04 -12.59
N ALA A 70 12.94 -13.95 -13.78
CA ALA A 70 14.39 -14.13 -14.00
C ALA A 70 15.24 -12.91 -13.61
N GLU A 71 14.63 -11.78 -13.22
CA GLU A 71 15.35 -10.58 -12.79
C GLU A 71 16.05 -10.78 -11.44
N ASP A 72 15.47 -11.61 -10.56
CA ASP A 72 16.09 -12.06 -9.31
C ASP A 72 16.22 -13.59 -9.31
N LYS A 73 17.42 -14.07 -9.65
CA LYS A 73 17.71 -15.51 -9.77
C LYS A 73 17.46 -16.24 -8.46
N ASP A 74 17.86 -15.68 -7.32
CA ASP A 74 17.74 -16.38 -6.04
C ASP A 74 16.27 -16.56 -5.66
N SER A 75 15.47 -15.53 -5.88
CA SER A 75 14.02 -15.58 -5.69
C SER A 75 13.36 -16.58 -6.65
N CYS A 76 13.82 -16.59 -7.91
CA CYS A 76 13.35 -17.51 -8.94
C CYS A 76 13.65 -18.98 -8.58
N TRP A 77 14.89 -19.30 -8.22
CA TRP A 77 15.26 -20.66 -7.82
C TRP A 77 14.54 -21.09 -6.53
N THR A 78 14.51 -20.19 -5.53
CA THR A 78 13.89 -20.48 -4.24
C THR A 78 12.44 -20.84 -4.42
N GLY A 79 11.67 -20.04 -5.14
CA GLY A 79 10.28 -20.38 -5.21
C GLY A 79 9.98 -21.53 -6.20
N PHE A 80 10.83 -21.82 -7.19
CA PHE A 80 10.56 -22.90 -8.14
C PHE A 80 10.70 -24.26 -7.43
N PHE A 81 11.71 -24.39 -6.58
CA PHE A 81 11.94 -25.60 -5.79
C PHE A 81 11.25 -25.59 -4.42
N CYS A 82 10.99 -24.41 -3.87
CA CYS A 82 10.44 -24.22 -2.53
C CYS A 82 9.48 -23.00 -2.47
N PRO A 83 8.33 -23.05 -3.18
CA PRO A 83 7.38 -21.94 -3.24
C PRO A 83 6.80 -21.60 -1.85
N CYS A 84 6.66 -22.60 -0.96
CA CYS A 84 6.20 -22.41 0.41
C CYS A 84 7.14 -21.53 1.25
N ILE A 85 8.47 -21.65 1.06
CA ILE A 85 9.47 -20.83 1.76
C ILE A 85 9.39 -19.40 1.24
N LEU A 86 9.33 -19.22 -0.08
CA LEU A 86 9.21 -17.89 -0.68
C LEU A 86 7.94 -17.18 -0.21
N PHE A 87 6.81 -17.88 -0.21
CA PHE A 87 5.55 -17.38 0.33
C PHE A 87 5.66 -17.05 1.83
N GLY A 88 6.27 -17.92 2.64
CA GLY A 88 6.45 -17.68 4.07
C GLY A 88 7.25 -16.40 4.35
N ARG A 89 8.35 -16.20 3.62
CA ARG A 89 9.18 -14.98 3.70
C ARG A 89 8.43 -13.73 3.25
N ASN A 90 7.58 -13.87 2.23
CA ASN A 90 6.71 -12.79 1.77
C ASN A 90 5.74 -12.34 2.87
N VAL A 91 5.10 -13.31 3.54
CA VAL A 91 4.17 -13.02 4.64
C VAL A 91 4.89 -12.36 5.81
N GLU A 92 6.06 -12.87 6.22
CA GLU A 92 6.87 -12.29 7.31
C GLU A 92 7.31 -10.85 6.99
N SER A 93 7.70 -10.59 5.75
CA SER A 93 8.06 -9.24 5.29
C SER A 93 6.86 -8.28 5.30
N LEU A 94 5.65 -8.81 5.12
CA LEU A 94 4.43 -8.03 5.14
C LEU A 94 3.90 -7.80 6.56
N ARG A 95 3.99 -8.83 7.43
CA ARG A 95 3.45 -8.92 8.78
C ARG A 95 4.54 -9.25 9.79
N GLU A 96 4.97 -8.24 10.55
CA GLU A 96 6.06 -8.35 11.53
C GLU A 96 5.73 -9.28 12.71
N ASP A 97 4.45 -9.49 12.99
CA ASP A 97 3.95 -10.33 14.09
C ASP A 97 3.84 -11.82 13.72
N THR A 98 4.05 -12.17 12.45
CA THR A 98 3.85 -13.54 11.95
C THR A 98 5.19 -14.13 11.48
N PRO A 99 5.76 -15.14 12.18
CA PRO A 99 7.00 -15.77 11.73
C PRO A 99 6.78 -16.51 10.41
N TRP A 100 7.77 -16.50 9.51
CA TRP A 100 7.66 -17.09 8.17
C TRP A 100 7.29 -18.59 8.16
N SER A 101 7.63 -19.32 9.22
CA SER A 101 7.40 -20.77 9.31
C SER A 101 5.93 -21.14 9.32
N THR A 102 5.07 -20.34 9.96
CA THR A 102 3.63 -20.62 10.07
C THR A 102 2.92 -20.63 8.71
N PRO A 103 2.97 -19.55 7.90
CA PRO A 103 2.41 -19.54 6.55
C PRO A 103 3.13 -20.52 5.61
N CYS A 104 4.44 -20.74 5.78
CA CYS A 104 5.19 -21.74 5.01
C CYS A 104 4.66 -23.17 5.24
N VAL A 105 4.50 -23.59 6.49
CA VAL A 105 3.99 -24.93 6.84
C VAL A 105 2.56 -25.10 6.36
N CYS A 106 1.71 -24.08 6.52
CA CYS A 106 0.35 -24.09 6.01
C CYS A 106 0.34 -24.32 4.48
N HIS A 107 1.12 -23.54 3.74
CA HIS A 107 1.23 -23.66 2.29
C HIS A 107 1.77 -25.05 1.88
N ALA A 108 2.83 -25.52 2.54
CA ALA A 108 3.43 -26.82 2.28
C ALA A 108 2.44 -27.98 2.52
N ILE A 109 1.62 -27.93 3.57
CA ILE A 109 0.64 -28.99 3.85
C ILE A 109 -0.51 -28.96 2.84
N PHE A 110 -1.13 -27.80 2.62
CA PHE A 110 -2.37 -27.71 1.85
C PHE A 110 -2.17 -27.76 0.33
N VAL A 111 -1.00 -27.35 -0.17
CA VAL A 111 -0.72 -27.33 -1.62
C VAL A 111 0.23 -28.44 -2.01
N GLU A 112 1.45 -28.44 -1.47
CA GLU A 112 2.46 -29.45 -1.82
C GLU A 112 2.08 -30.84 -1.28
N GLY A 113 1.59 -30.90 -0.04
CA GLY A 113 1.15 -32.13 0.60
C GLY A 113 -0.03 -32.79 -0.11
N GLY A 114 -0.98 -32.00 -0.60
CA GLY A 114 -2.11 -32.49 -1.40
C GLY A 114 -1.66 -33.15 -2.70
N ILE A 115 -0.76 -32.50 -3.44
CA ILE A 115 -0.19 -33.02 -4.70
C ILE A 115 0.65 -34.26 -4.43
N ALA A 116 1.49 -34.25 -3.40
CA ALA A 116 2.33 -35.39 -3.03
C ALA A 116 1.50 -36.61 -2.65
N CYS A 117 0.45 -36.43 -1.86
CA CYS A 117 -0.50 -37.50 -1.50
C CYS A 117 -1.21 -38.06 -2.75
N ALA A 118 -1.66 -37.19 -3.66
CA ALA A 118 -2.29 -37.63 -4.92
C ALA A 118 -1.31 -38.44 -5.79
N ALA A 119 -0.07 -37.98 -5.94
CA ALA A 119 0.97 -38.66 -6.70
C ALA A 119 1.36 -40.01 -6.08
N ALA A 120 1.50 -40.08 -4.76
CA ALA A 120 1.76 -41.34 -4.05
C ALA A 120 0.60 -42.33 -4.22
N THR A 121 -0.64 -41.86 -4.12
CA THR A 121 -1.83 -42.71 -4.34
C THR A 121 -1.83 -43.29 -5.76
N ALA A 122 -1.55 -42.46 -6.76
CA ALA A 122 -1.42 -42.88 -8.14
C ALA A 122 -0.32 -43.93 -8.36
N ALA A 123 0.84 -43.74 -7.72
CA ALA A 123 2.00 -44.62 -7.89
C ALA A 123 1.87 -45.97 -7.17
N PHE A 124 1.28 -46.00 -5.98
CA PHE A 124 1.27 -47.20 -5.13
C PHE A 124 -0.04 -48.01 -5.18
N HIS A 125 -1.18 -47.35 -5.40
CA HIS A 125 -2.50 -48.00 -5.28
C HIS A 125 -3.29 -48.05 -6.58
N GLY A 126 -2.81 -47.38 -7.63
CA GLY A 126 -3.59 -47.16 -8.84
C GLY A 126 -4.75 -46.18 -8.58
N ILE A 127 -5.40 -45.74 -9.65
CA ILE A 127 -6.48 -44.74 -9.57
C ILE A 127 -7.77 -45.41 -10.05
N ASP A 128 -8.69 -45.72 -9.12
CA ASP A 128 -10.08 -46.06 -9.45
C ASP A 128 -10.83 -44.80 -9.93
N PRO A 129 -11.79 -44.89 -10.88
CA PRO A 129 -12.55 -43.73 -11.34
C PRO A 129 -13.20 -42.91 -10.21
N SER A 130 -13.67 -43.56 -9.15
CA SER A 130 -14.29 -42.89 -8.01
C SER A 130 -13.26 -42.12 -7.18
N THR A 131 -12.08 -42.72 -6.97
CA THR A 131 -10.95 -42.09 -6.28
C THR A 131 -10.35 -40.96 -7.12
N SER A 132 -10.32 -41.09 -8.45
CA SER A 132 -9.87 -40.04 -9.37
C SER A 132 -10.70 -38.77 -9.23
N PHE A 133 -12.02 -38.94 -9.11
CA PHE A 133 -12.96 -37.84 -9.01
C PHE A 133 -12.79 -37.10 -7.68
N LEU A 134 -12.70 -37.83 -6.57
CA LEU A 134 -12.47 -37.26 -5.24
C LEU A 134 -11.11 -36.55 -5.12
N ILE A 135 -10.05 -37.13 -5.68
CA ILE A 135 -8.73 -36.48 -5.73
C ILE A 135 -8.80 -35.21 -6.58
N GLY A 136 -9.46 -35.26 -7.74
CA GLY A 136 -9.64 -34.10 -8.61
C GLY A 136 -10.39 -32.95 -7.94
N GLU A 137 -11.52 -33.23 -7.29
CA GLU A 137 -12.29 -32.23 -6.52
C GLU A 137 -11.47 -31.66 -5.36
N GLY A 138 -10.75 -32.50 -4.63
CA GLY A 138 -9.88 -32.08 -3.52
C GLY A 138 -8.73 -31.18 -3.98
N LEU A 139 -8.05 -31.54 -5.07
CA LEU A 139 -6.97 -30.72 -5.64
C LEU A 139 -7.50 -29.40 -6.20
N LEU A 140 -8.66 -29.40 -6.87
CA LEU A 140 -9.28 -28.18 -7.39
C LEU A 140 -9.66 -27.23 -6.24
N PHE A 141 -10.30 -27.77 -5.19
CA PHE A 141 -10.68 -26.99 -4.02
C PHE A 141 -9.45 -26.45 -3.28
N GLY A 142 -8.42 -27.28 -3.08
CA GLY A 142 -7.15 -26.87 -2.48
C GLY A 142 -6.45 -25.78 -3.28
N TRP A 143 -6.37 -25.93 -4.61
CA TRP A 143 -5.80 -24.92 -5.52
C TRP A 143 -6.55 -23.60 -5.43
N TRP A 144 -7.89 -23.64 -5.47
CA TRP A 144 -8.73 -22.44 -5.37
C TRP A 144 -8.57 -21.73 -4.03
N MET A 145 -8.58 -22.48 -2.93
CA MET A 145 -8.37 -21.93 -1.58
C MET A 145 -6.97 -21.32 -1.42
N CYS A 146 -5.94 -21.95 -1.99
CA CYS A 146 -4.60 -21.37 -2.04
C CYS A 146 -4.57 -20.05 -2.83
N GLY A 147 -5.23 -20.01 -4.00
CA GLY A 147 -5.33 -18.81 -4.82
C GLY A 147 -6.01 -17.64 -4.10
N ILE A 148 -7.09 -17.91 -3.36
CA ILE A 148 -7.76 -16.90 -2.52
C ILE A 148 -6.82 -16.44 -1.40
N TYR A 149 -6.25 -17.38 -0.65
CA TYR A 149 -5.40 -17.07 0.50
C TYR A 149 -4.20 -16.22 0.10
N THR A 150 -3.46 -16.63 -0.94
CA THR A 150 -2.34 -15.85 -1.49
C THR A 150 -2.77 -14.52 -2.09
N GLY A 151 -3.92 -14.47 -2.78
CA GLY A 151 -4.52 -13.24 -3.28
C GLY A 151 -4.85 -12.22 -2.18
N LEU A 152 -5.26 -12.65 -0.99
CA LEU A 152 -5.49 -11.76 0.16
C LEU A 152 -4.18 -11.11 0.65
N PHE A 153 -3.05 -11.83 0.61
CA PHE A 153 -1.74 -11.24 0.92
C PHE A 153 -1.31 -10.26 -0.15
N ARG A 154 -1.54 -10.57 -1.43
CA ARG A 154 -1.29 -9.62 -2.53
C ARG A 154 -2.09 -8.33 -2.36
N GLN A 155 -3.37 -8.42 -2.01
CA GLN A 155 -4.19 -7.23 -1.70
C GLN A 155 -3.65 -6.47 -0.48
N SER A 156 -3.21 -7.18 0.55
CA SER A 156 -2.61 -6.56 1.73
C SER A 156 -1.31 -5.83 1.39
N LEU A 157 -0.49 -6.41 0.51
CA LEU A 157 0.72 -5.80 -0.04
C LEU A 157 0.40 -4.54 -0.86
N GLN A 158 -0.57 -4.63 -1.77
CA GLN A 158 -1.02 -3.50 -2.58
C GLN A 158 -1.56 -2.37 -1.72
N LYS A 159 -2.30 -2.68 -0.65
CA LYS A 159 -2.76 -1.67 0.31
C LYS A 159 -1.61 -1.05 1.10
N LYS A 160 -0.63 -1.85 1.55
CA LYS A 160 0.53 -1.38 2.35
C LYS A 160 1.41 -0.41 1.57
N TYR A 161 1.63 -0.67 0.28
CA TYR A 161 2.51 0.12 -0.57
C TYR A 161 1.77 0.97 -1.62
N HIS A 162 0.44 1.09 -1.48
CA HIS A 162 -0.43 1.83 -2.41
C HIS A 162 -0.22 1.46 -3.88
N LEU A 163 -0.02 0.17 -4.15
CA LEU A 163 0.28 -0.32 -5.49
C LEU A 163 -0.98 -0.43 -6.33
N LYS A 164 -0.83 -0.14 -7.62
CA LYS A 164 -1.89 -0.31 -8.62
C LYS A 164 -2.46 -1.74 -8.59
N ASN A 165 -3.79 -1.81 -8.70
CA ASN A 165 -4.49 -3.08 -8.87
C ASN A 165 -3.99 -3.82 -10.12
N SER A 166 -3.84 -5.14 -10.01
CA SER A 166 -3.52 -5.97 -11.16
C SER A 166 -4.70 -5.99 -12.14
N PRO A 167 -4.48 -6.15 -13.45
CA PRO A 167 -5.55 -6.14 -14.46
C PRO A 167 -6.57 -7.29 -14.30
N CYS A 168 -6.22 -8.32 -13.54
CA CYS A 168 -7.11 -9.42 -13.15
C CYS A 168 -7.33 -9.39 -11.64
N ASP A 169 -8.46 -9.94 -11.18
CA ASP A 169 -8.73 -10.14 -9.75
C ASP A 169 -7.52 -10.83 -9.08
N PRO A 170 -7.08 -10.40 -7.89
CA PRO A 170 -5.91 -10.95 -7.21
C PRO A 170 -5.92 -12.48 -7.07
N CYS A 171 -7.10 -13.10 -6.90
CA CYS A 171 -7.23 -14.56 -6.85
C CYS A 171 -6.89 -15.20 -8.20
N MET A 172 -7.33 -14.60 -9.31
CA MET A 172 -7.09 -15.11 -10.67
C MET A 172 -5.60 -15.10 -11.04
N VAL A 173 -4.86 -14.09 -10.56
CA VAL A 173 -3.41 -14.00 -10.77
C VAL A 173 -2.68 -15.17 -10.12
N HIS A 174 -3.02 -15.52 -8.87
CA HIS A 174 -2.41 -16.68 -8.21
C HIS A 174 -2.95 -18.02 -8.73
N CYS A 175 -4.17 -18.07 -9.28
CA CYS A 175 -4.69 -19.28 -9.90
C CYS A 175 -4.00 -19.65 -11.22
N CYS A 176 -3.54 -18.67 -12.01
CA CYS A 176 -2.94 -18.92 -13.33
C CYS A 176 -1.42 -18.73 -13.36
N LEU A 177 -0.91 -17.83 -12.53
CA LEU A 177 0.48 -17.37 -12.53
C LEU A 177 1.06 -17.37 -11.10
N HIS A 178 0.68 -18.36 -10.29
CA HIS A 178 1.09 -18.49 -8.87
C HIS A 178 2.57 -18.19 -8.65
N TRP A 179 3.40 -18.89 -9.44
CA TRP A 179 4.85 -18.79 -9.45
C TRP A 179 5.35 -17.36 -9.66
N CYS A 180 4.81 -16.72 -10.69
CA CYS A 180 5.24 -15.39 -11.13
C CYS A 180 4.78 -14.31 -10.15
N ALA A 181 3.57 -14.46 -9.61
CA ALA A 181 3.00 -13.55 -8.62
C ALA A 181 3.84 -13.54 -7.34
N LEU A 182 4.20 -14.71 -6.80
CA LEU A 182 5.05 -14.82 -5.60
C LEU A 182 6.43 -14.16 -5.80
N CYS A 183 7.05 -14.37 -6.96
CA CYS A 183 8.34 -13.75 -7.27
C CYS A 183 8.21 -12.23 -7.39
N GLN A 184 7.17 -11.73 -8.06
CA GLN A 184 6.92 -10.29 -8.19
C GLN A 184 6.73 -9.64 -6.81
N GLU A 185 5.92 -10.24 -5.94
CA GLU A 185 5.67 -9.75 -4.59
C GLU A 185 6.95 -9.71 -3.75
N HIS A 186 7.76 -10.76 -3.84
CA HIS A 186 9.04 -10.81 -3.14
C HIS A 186 9.97 -9.69 -3.57
N ARG A 187 10.13 -9.48 -4.88
CA ARG A 187 10.97 -8.41 -5.42
C ARG A 187 10.48 -7.04 -5.02
N GLU A 188 9.16 -6.82 -5.07
CA GLU A 188 8.56 -5.55 -4.67
C GLU A 188 8.90 -5.23 -3.21
N MET A 189 8.67 -6.17 -2.29
CA MET A 189 9.01 -5.99 -0.88
C MET A 189 10.49 -5.73 -0.66
N LYS A 190 11.36 -6.50 -1.33
CA LYS A 190 12.81 -6.33 -1.26
C LYS A 190 13.26 -4.94 -1.74
N SER A 191 12.70 -4.44 -2.84
CA SER A 191 12.99 -3.11 -3.38
C SER A 191 12.59 -2.00 -2.40
N ARG A 192 11.38 -2.07 -1.85
CA ARG A 192 10.90 -1.05 -0.90
C ARG A 192 11.68 -1.08 0.42
N LEU A 193 12.14 -2.25 0.87
CA LEU A 193 13.03 -2.35 2.03
C LEU A 193 14.40 -1.72 1.76
N SER A 194 14.99 -1.95 0.57
CA SER A 194 16.25 -1.30 0.21
C SER A 194 16.13 0.22 0.08
N ASP A 195 15.02 0.72 -0.46
CA ASP A 195 14.78 2.16 -0.60
C ASP A 195 14.65 2.85 0.76
N ASN A 196 13.92 2.23 1.70
CA ASN A 196 13.82 2.73 3.08
C ASN A 196 15.17 2.72 3.81
N ALA A 197 16.00 1.69 3.59
CA ALA A 197 17.32 1.60 4.19
C ALA A 197 18.32 2.62 3.64
N ALA A 198 18.14 3.07 2.39
CA ALA A 198 18.99 4.05 1.74
C ALA A 198 18.72 5.51 2.15
N MET A 199 17.59 5.80 2.79
CA MET A 199 17.33 7.13 3.37
C MET A 199 18.12 7.27 4.69
N PRO A 200 19.10 8.19 4.79
CA PRO A 200 19.76 8.45 6.07
C PRO A 200 18.70 8.97 7.05
N MET A 201 18.56 8.28 8.18
CA MET A 201 17.69 8.72 9.27
C MET A 201 18.00 10.19 9.58
N THR A 202 17.09 11.10 9.26
CA THR A 202 17.24 12.52 9.58
C THR A 202 17.25 12.65 11.09
N ILE A 203 18.44 12.86 11.67
CA ILE A 203 18.58 13.20 13.09
C ILE A 203 17.89 14.55 13.29
N VAL A 204 16.67 14.51 13.80
CA VAL A 204 15.98 15.70 14.28
C VAL A 204 16.65 16.07 15.60
N ASN A 205 17.58 17.02 15.55
CA ASN A 205 18.15 17.57 16.77
C ASN A 205 17.04 18.25 17.57
N PRO A 206 16.94 17.99 18.90
CA PRO A 206 15.94 18.64 19.73
C PRO A 206 16.12 20.16 19.66
N PRO A 207 15.02 20.94 19.63
CA PRO A 207 15.12 22.39 19.66
C PRO A 207 15.89 22.83 20.92
N PRO A 208 16.70 23.89 20.83
CA PRO A 208 17.43 24.40 22.00
C PRO A 208 16.44 24.74 23.11
N VAL A 209 16.79 24.40 24.35
CA VAL A 209 15.95 24.66 25.52
C VAL A 209 15.67 26.16 25.59
N GLN A 210 14.41 26.53 25.36
CA GLN A 210 13.98 27.91 25.40
C GLN A 210 13.76 28.31 26.86
N GLU A 211 14.75 28.98 27.44
CA GLU A 211 14.62 29.53 28.79
C GLU A 211 13.70 30.77 28.76
N MET A 212 12.58 30.67 29.48
CA MET A 212 11.69 31.81 29.69
C MET A 212 12.18 32.59 30.90
N ASN A 213 12.94 33.66 30.67
CA ASN A 213 13.33 34.59 31.73
C ASN A 213 12.12 35.46 32.11
N SER A 214 11.45 35.12 33.21
CA SER A 214 10.41 35.93 33.84
C SER A 214 11.01 37.03 34.71
N ALA A 215 11.82 37.91 34.13
CA ALA A 215 12.40 39.03 34.85
C ALA A 215 12.39 40.32 34.01
N ILE A 216 11.70 41.31 34.60
CA ILE A 216 11.75 42.75 34.31
C ILE A 216 10.72 43.23 33.28
N ASP A 217 9.48 43.18 33.73
CA ASP A 217 8.52 44.26 33.48
C ASP A 217 8.91 45.44 34.37
N ASN A 218 9.53 46.49 33.79
CA ASN A 218 9.49 47.90 34.20
C ASN A 218 10.70 48.71 33.67
N ARG A 219 10.36 49.69 32.81
CA ARG A 219 10.99 51.01 32.54
C ARG A 219 11.54 51.22 31.12
N GLU A 220 10.69 51.90 30.35
CA GLU A 220 10.93 53.11 29.55
C GLU A 220 12.20 53.27 28.68
N SER A 221 11.90 53.75 27.47
CA SER A 221 12.61 54.73 26.64
C SER A 221 13.58 54.24 25.56
N VAL A 222 13.13 54.45 24.32
CA VAL A 222 13.91 54.55 23.07
C VAL A 222 14.84 55.78 23.15
N PRO A 223 16.10 55.70 22.67
CA PRO A 223 16.49 56.31 21.37
C PRO A 223 17.46 55.42 20.55
N SER A 224 17.28 55.28 19.23
CA SER A 224 17.77 56.13 18.12
C SER A 224 19.31 56.14 17.88
N SER A 225 19.70 55.52 16.74
CA SER A 225 20.84 55.80 15.84
C SER A 225 22.27 55.96 16.38
N SER A 226 23.22 55.20 15.84
CA SER A 226 24.34 55.71 15.00
C SER A 226 25.37 54.62 14.69
N GLU A 227 25.72 54.50 13.40
CA GLU A 227 26.97 53.88 12.94
C GLU A 227 28.17 54.61 13.56
N GLN A 228 29.22 53.87 13.97
CA GLN A 228 30.60 54.27 13.67
C GLN A 228 31.60 53.13 13.92
N THR A 229 32.42 52.94 12.89
CA THR A 229 33.63 52.12 12.79
C THR A 229 34.67 52.41 13.88
N ASN A 230 35.50 51.43 14.24
CA ASN A 230 36.96 51.61 14.29
C ASN A 230 37.70 50.26 14.32
N LEU A 231 38.61 50.11 13.35
CA LEU A 231 39.72 49.17 13.29
C LEU A 231 40.85 49.75 14.16
N GLU A 232 41.49 48.97 15.04
CA GLU A 232 42.90 49.19 15.36
C GLU A 232 43.60 47.93 15.91
N MET A 233 44.92 47.93 15.79
CA MET A 233 45.83 46.83 15.55
C MET A 233 46.35 46.06 16.79
N GLN A 234 46.56 44.77 16.52
CA GLN A 234 47.52 43.78 17.02
C GLN A 234 48.79 44.22 17.79
N ALA A 235 49.12 43.45 18.84
CA ALA A 235 50.43 42.82 19.20
C ALA A 235 50.16 41.94 20.45
N LEU A 236 50.61 40.70 20.63
CA LEU A 236 51.83 39.96 20.26
C LEU A 236 51.49 38.55 19.78
#